data_AF-A0A9W9VZX0-F1
#
_entry.id   AF-A0A9W9VZX0-F1
#
_cell.length_a   1.000
_cell.length_b   1.000
_cell.length_c   1.000
_cell.angle_alpha   90.00
_cell.angle_beta   90.00
_cell.angle_gamma   90.00
#
_symmetry.space_group_name_H-M   'P 1'
#
loop_
_entity.id
_entity.type
_entity.pdbx_description
1 polymer ?
#
loop_
_entity_poly.entity_id
_entity_poly.type
_entity_poly.pdbx_seq_one_letter_code
_entity_poly.pdbx_strand_id
1 'polypeptide(L)'
;MPHLFEARLAEYKGRRDYANGVARNEPAGSDSNVYKRLDALEYILQTRKNDGNENNQIPNIKSIMEAYRSKSLPWAIGLVTYWAKGKQLCQPRPFDWDEFEAINAANEGHKSFWVEGILGPGPRVQRPTLVVPLNDTWTFTYGVALRLPGYDWWVEMLFLYDTAASYMTLYEGDLDVLIGPNHIANPPPIPILGDGTAHTANGLSTNSYFEIEATVLDGKGKRMTRWTRLICCLERGHHPTDTPADRSDGPFLRWLLFTSTTPDDENDIIFSTSKTAMNLTNSLPVEKRGSPYDGAVPGFYPTARKRPLETIHRRIGLSPLFGRGQQNPPPRGRRVPE
;
A
#
# COMPACT_ATOMS: atom_id res chain seq x y z
N MET A 1 -26.02 14.96 -30.69
CA MET A 1 -24.67 15.06 -30.09
C MET A 1 -23.92 13.76 -30.35
N PRO A 2 -22.59 13.73 -30.46
CA PRO A 2 -21.87 12.45 -30.48
C PRO A 2 -22.13 11.64 -29.20
N HIS A 3 -22.29 10.32 -29.31
CA HIS A 3 -22.65 9.42 -28.18
C HIS A 3 -21.74 9.55 -26.95
N LEU A 4 -20.46 9.88 -27.15
CA LEU A 4 -19.53 10.15 -26.05
C LEU A 4 -20.00 11.28 -25.13
N PHE A 5 -20.57 12.36 -25.68
CA PHE A 5 -21.05 13.49 -24.88
C PHE A 5 -22.32 13.15 -24.11
N GLU A 6 -23.18 12.30 -24.67
CA GLU A 6 -24.38 11.81 -23.99
C GLU A 6 -24.01 10.93 -22.79
N ALA A 7 -23.06 10.01 -22.97
CA ALA A 7 -22.54 9.17 -21.88
C ALA A 7 -21.88 10.01 -20.78
N ARG A 8 -21.03 10.99 -21.16
CA ARG A 8 -20.41 11.92 -20.20
C ARG A 8 -21.44 12.79 -19.49
N LEU A 9 -22.46 13.28 -20.17
CA LEU A 9 -23.53 14.07 -19.56
C LEU A 9 -24.33 13.24 -18.55
N ALA A 10 -24.65 11.98 -18.87
CA ALA A 10 -25.29 11.05 -17.94
C ALA A 10 -24.42 10.82 -16.69
N GLU A 11 -23.12 10.60 -16.87
CA GLU A 11 -22.15 10.48 -15.78
C GLU A 11 -22.12 11.73 -14.90
N TYR A 12 -22.07 12.93 -15.49
CA TYR A 12 -22.08 14.18 -14.74
C TYR A 12 -23.38 14.42 -13.97
N LYS A 13 -24.53 14.11 -14.59
CA LYS A 13 -25.83 14.19 -13.91
C LYS A 13 -25.88 13.23 -12.71
N GLY A 14 -25.42 12.00 -12.88
CA GLY A 14 -25.32 11.02 -11.79
C GLY A 14 -24.42 11.51 -10.65
N ARG A 15 -23.24 12.06 -10.95
CA ARG A 15 -22.34 12.64 -9.94
C ARG A 15 -22.97 13.82 -9.20
N ARG A 16 -23.68 14.70 -9.91
CA ARG A 16 -24.40 15.84 -9.31
C ARG A 16 -25.53 15.36 -8.41
N ASP A 17 -26.33 14.40 -8.87
CA ASP A 17 -27.48 13.90 -8.12
C ASP A 17 -27.03 13.12 -6.86
N TYR A 18 -25.91 12.38 -6.95
CA TYR A 18 -25.24 11.80 -5.77
C TYR A 18 -24.76 12.87 -4.80
N ALA A 19 -24.06 13.91 -5.27
CA ALA A 19 -23.61 15.01 -4.41
C ALA A 19 -24.78 15.71 -3.70
N ASN A 20 -25.88 15.92 -4.43
CA ASN A 20 -27.12 16.46 -3.85
C ASN A 20 -27.75 15.47 -2.86
N GLY A 21 -27.68 14.17 -3.11
CA GLY A 21 -28.21 13.12 -2.24
C GLY A 21 -27.46 13.04 -0.91
N VAL A 22 -26.13 13.04 -0.93
CA VAL A 22 -25.29 13.02 0.28
C VAL A 22 -25.56 14.23 1.16
N ALA A 23 -25.76 15.41 0.57
CA ALA A 23 -26.03 16.63 1.32
C ALA A 23 -27.42 16.68 2.00
N ARG A 24 -28.39 15.86 1.57
CA ARG A 24 -29.79 15.95 2.06
C ARG A 24 -29.95 15.65 3.55
N ASN A 25 -29.12 14.76 4.08
CA ASN A 25 -29.22 14.32 5.48
C ASN A 25 -28.23 15.05 6.40
N GLU A 26 -27.46 15.99 5.85
CA GLU A 26 -26.38 16.66 6.57
C GLU A 26 -26.67 18.15 6.73
N PRO A 27 -26.08 18.82 7.74
CA PRO A 27 -26.34 20.23 8.01
C PRO A 27 -26.07 21.12 6.78
N ALA A 28 -27.03 21.97 6.44
CA ALA A 28 -26.96 22.85 5.29
C ALA A 28 -25.78 23.84 5.38
N GLY A 29 -25.19 24.16 4.23
CA GLY A 29 -24.08 25.12 4.10
C GLY A 29 -22.73 24.59 4.58
N SER A 30 -22.54 23.28 4.59
CA SER A 30 -21.22 22.67 4.85
C SER A 30 -20.40 22.60 3.55
N ASP A 31 -19.08 22.52 3.69
CA ASP A 31 -18.18 22.37 2.54
C ASP A 31 -18.44 21.03 1.81
N SER A 32 -18.31 21.02 0.48
CA SER A 32 -18.55 19.81 -0.32
C SER A 32 -17.65 18.62 0.08
N ASN A 33 -16.45 18.89 0.60
CA ASN A 33 -15.54 17.88 1.11
C ASN A 33 -16.03 17.31 2.45
N VAL A 34 -16.68 18.12 3.29
CA VAL A 34 -17.29 17.64 4.53
C VAL A 34 -18.39 16.63 4.20
N TYR A 35 -19.25 16.91 3.23
CA TYR A 35 -20.30 15.96 2.82
C TYR A 35 -19.72 14.64 2.32
N LYS A 36 -18.73 14.68 1.41
CA LYS A 36 -18.05 13.47 0.93
C LYS A 36 -17.41 12.70 2.08
N ARG A 37 -16.87 13.41 3.08
CA ARG A 37 -16.15 12.79 4.18
C ARG A 37 -17.11 12.10 5.12
N LEU A 38 -18.24 12.74 5.41
CA LEU A 38 -19.32 12.16 6.21
C LEU A 38 -19.88 10.88 5.57
N ASP A 39 -20.07 10.86 4.25
CA ASP A 39 -20.48 9.64 3.53
C ASP A 39 -19.44 8.51 3.65
N ALA A 40 -18.15 8.84 3.47
CA ALA A 40 -17.07 7.88 3.66
C ALA A 40 -16.98 7.36 5.10
N LEU A 41 -17.11 8.24 6.11
CA LEU A 41 -17.11 7.86 7.51
C LEU A 41 -18.31 6.99 7.89
N GLU A 42 -19.49 7.26 7.33
CA GLU A 42 -20.68 6.41 7.51
C GLU A 42 -20.42 5.02 6.92
N TYR A 43 -19.86 4.93 5.71
CA TYR A 43 -19.49 3.64 5.11
C TYR A 43 -18.49 2.87 6.00
N ILE A 44 -17.41 3.52 6.44
CA ILE A 44 -16.40 2.91 7.35
C ILE A 44 -17.07 2.44 8.65
N LEU A 45 -17.94 3.27 9.24
CA LEU A 45 -18.67 2.94 10.46
C LEU A 45 -19.51 1.67 10.29
N GLN A 46 -20.21 1.52 9.15
CA GLN A 46 -21.01 0.33 8.87
C GLN A 46 -20.12 -0.90 8.63
N THR A 47 -19.02 -0.77 7.88
CA THR A 47 -18.07 -1.88 7.69
C THR A 47 -17.50 -2.37 9.01
N ARG A 48 -17.07 -1.46 9.90
CA ARG A 48 -16.52 -1.85 11.22
C ARG A 48 -17.56 -2.39 12.20
N LYS A 49 -18.84 -2.04 12.05
CA LYS A 49 -19.92 -2.71 12.81
C LYS A 49 -20.11 -4.16 12.38
N ASN A 50 -19.93 -4.45 11.10
CA ASN A 50 -20.16 -5.79 10.53
C ASN A 50 -18.95 -6.71 10.70
N ASP A 51 -17.75 -6.19 10.44
CA ASP A 51 -16.51 -6.99 10.40
C ASP A 51 -15.82 -7.09 11.77
N GLY A 52 -16.26 -6.30 12.75
CA GLY A 52 -15.62 -6.16 14.05
C GLY A 52 -14.79 -4.88 14.19
N ASN A 53 -14.43 -4.59 15.44
CA ASN A 53 -13.82 -3.33 15.86
C ASN A 53 -12.46 -3.56 16.53
N GLU A 54 -11.59 -4.33 15.88
CA GLU A 54 -10.30 -4.80 16.42
C GLU A 54 -9.44 -3.65 16.97
N ASN A 55 -9.41 -2.52 16.26
CA ASN A 55 -8.65 -1.32 16.65
C ASN A 55 -9.53 -0.21 17.26
N ASN A 56 -10.66 -0.59 17.85
CA ASN A 56 -11.59 0.30 18.55
C ASN A 56 -11.77 1.69 17.89
N GLN A 57 -12.01 1.72 16.58
CA GLN A 57 -12.08 2.95 15.78
C GLN A 57 -13.48 3.60 15.79
N ILE A 58 -14.52 2.82 16.10
CA ILE A 58 -15.92 3.31 16.14
C ILE A 58 -16.09 4.58 16.97
N PRO A 59 -15.52 4.73 18.19
CA PRO A 59 -15.59 5.98 18.94
C PRO A 59 -14.99 7.17 18.19
N ASN A 60 -13.82 7.01 17.57
CA ASN A 60 -13.17 8.09 16.80
C ASN A 60 -14.05 8.52 15.62
N ILE A 61 -14.56 7.56 14.85
CA ILE A 61 -15.41 7.81 13.68
C ILE A 61 -16.65 8.61 14.08
N LYS A 62 -17.36 8.18 15.14
CA LYS A 62 -18.57 8.88 15.62
C LYS A 62 -18.26 10.32 16.05
N SER A 63 -17.19 10.52 16.82
CA SER A 63 -16.83 11.86 17.30
C SER A 63 -16.42 12.80 16.17
N ILE A 64 -15.71 12.30 15.15
CA ILE A 64 -15.35 13.08 13.96
C ILE A 64 -16.60 13.48 13.17
N MET A 65 -17.53 12.55 12.96
CA MET A 65 -18.80 12.85 12.29
C MET A 65 -19.60 13.91 13.05
N GLU A 66 -19.66 13.81 14.37
CA GLU A 66 -20.31 14.81 15.23
C GLU A 66 -19.61 16.18 15.15
N ALA A 67 -18.28 16.21 15.11
CA ALA A 67 -17.51 17.45 14.98
C ALA A 67 -17.76 18.16 13.64
N TYR A 68 -17.84 17.41 12.54
CA TYR A 68 -18.25 17.97 11.24
C TYR A 68 -19.70 18.45 11.23
N ARG A 69 -20.64 17.67 11.77
CA ARG A 69 -22.06 18.02 11.82
C ARG A 69 -22.33 19.24 12.70
N SER A 70 -21.60 19.38 13.80
CA SER A 70 -21.64 20.56 14.67
C SER A 70 -20.88 21.76 14.11
N LYS A 71 -20.18 21.60 12.98
CA LYS A 71 -19.28 22.60 12.36
C LYS A 71 -18.13 23.05 13.29
N SER A 72 -17.81 22.26 14.31
CA SER A 72 -16.67 22.50 15.19
C SER A 72 -15.34 22.06 14.56
N LEU A 73 -15.40 21.16 13.58
CA LEU A 73 -14.25 20.76 12.77
C LEU A 73 -14.40 21.28 11.32
N PRO A 74 -13.56 22.23 10.86
CA PRO A 74 -13.54 22.63 9.46
C PRO A 74 -12.73 21.63 8.62
N TRP A 75 -13.12 21.43 7.36
CA TRP A 75 -12.26 20.75 6.40
C TRP A 75 -11.22 21.74 5.82
N ALA A 76 -9.94 21.52 6.10
CA ALA A 76 -8.86 22.34 5.59
C ALA A 76 -7.79 21.47 4.91
N ILE A 77 -7.55 21.71 3.62
CA ILE A 77 -6.58 20.94 2.85
C ILE A 77 -5.17 21.14 3.44
N GLY A 78 -4.48 20.03 3.68
CA GLY A 78 -3.11 20.04 4.21
C GLY A 78 -3.02 20.15 5.74
N LEU A 79 -4.15 20.29 6.44
CA LEU A 79 -4.21 20.22 7.89
C LEU A 79 -4.80 18.89 8.36
N VAL A 80 -4.37 18.45 9.52
CA VAL A 80 -4.85 17.24 10.18
C VAL A 80 -5.31 17.53 11.60
N THR A 81 -6.15 16.64 12.13
CA THR A 81 -6.44 16.54 13.57
C THR A 81 -6.21 15.10 14.05
N TYR A 82 -5.67 14.96 15.25
CA TYR A 82 -5.42 13.69 15.91
C TYR A 82 -6.58 13.36 16.84
N TRP A 83 -7.00 12.10 16.83
CA TRP A 83 -8.08 11.58 17.65
C TRP A 83 -7.69 10.26 18.27
N ALA A 84 -8.09 10.06 19.52
CA ALA A 84 -7.96 8.78 20.19
C ALA A 84 -9.13 8.56 21.13
N LYS A 85 -9.65 7.32 21.18
CA LYS A 85 -10.72 6.92 22.11
C LYS A 85 -11.93 7.86 22.08
N GLY A 86 -12.28 8.39 20.90
CA GLY A 86 -13.39 9.31 20.67
C GLY A 86 -13.16 10.77 21.07
N LYS A 87 -11.91 11.19 21.29
CA LYS A 87 -11.57 12.57 21.68
C LYS A 87 -10.60 13.20 20.69
N GLN A 88 -10.84 14.46 20.34
CA GLN A 88 -9.90 15.29 19.59
C GLN A 88 -8.72 15.69 20.49
N LEU A 89 -7.50 15.42 20.05
CA LEU A 89 -6.27 15.68 20.80
C LEU A 89 -5.61 17.01 20.41
N CYS A 90 -5.97 17.55 19.24
CA CYS A 90 -5.40 18.80 18.75
C CYS A 90 -6.35 19.61 17.87
N GLN A 91 -6.10 20.91 17.81
CA GLN A 91 -6.65 21.78 16.75
C GLN A 91 -6.00 21.46 15.39
N PRO A 92 -6.67 21.77 14.26
CA PRO A 92 -6.14 21.56 12.91
C PRO A 92 -4.75 22.17 12.73
N ARG A 93 -3.80 21.36 12.24
CA ARG A 93 -2.39 21.74 12.07
C ARG A 93 -1.73 20.95 10.93
N PRO A 94 -0.59 21.39 10.37
CA PRO A 94 0.15 20.59 9.39
C PRO A 94 0.54 19.22 9.97
N PHE A 95 0.55 18.19 9.14
CA PHE A 95 0.99 16.86 9.55
C PHE A 95 2.52 16.83 9.69
N ASP A 96 2.99 16.28 10.80
CA ASP A 96 4.39 16.00 11.08
C ASP A 96 4.53 14.57 11.63
N TRP A 97 5.55 13.84 11.17
CA TRP A 97 5.76 12.45 11.56
C TRP A 97 6.21 12.31 13.01
N ASP A 98 7.12 13.16 13.46
CA ASP A 98 7.65 13.07 14.83
C ASP A 98 6.55 13.43 15.85
N GLU A 99 5.71 14.43 15.54
CA GLU A 99 4.52 14.74 16.31
C GLU A 99 3.52 13.58 16.31
N PHE A 100 3.25 12.99 15.15
CA PHE A 100 2.35 11.85 15.04
C PHE A 100 2.82 10.68 15.93
N GLU A 101 4.08 10.27 15.81
CA GLU A 101 4.66 9.17 16.60
C GLU A 101 4.54 9.47 18.11
N ALA A 102 4.87 10.69 18.53
CA ALA A 102 4.79 11.09 19.94
C ALA A 102 3.36 11.04 20.49
N ILE A 103 2.38 11.59 19.75
CA ILE A 103 0.97 11.61 20.17
C ILE A 103 0.37 10.19 20.10
N ASN A 104 0.72 9.41 19.08
CA ASN A 104 0.27 8.03 18.92
C ASN A 104 0.75 7.17 20.10
N ALA A 105 2.05 7.21 20.41
CA ALA A 105 2.62 6.48 21.55
C ALA A 105 1.97 6.86 22.88
N ALA A 106 1.76 8.17 23.13
CA ALA A 106 1.15 8.68 24.36
C ALA A 106 -0.32 8.25 24.56
N ASN A 107 -1.00 7.81 23.50
CA ASN A 107 -2.43 7.49 23.52
C ASN A 107 -2.75 6.02 23.20
N GLU A 108 -1.75 5.12 23.28
CA GLU A 108 -1.88 3.71 22.88
C GLU A 108 -2.38 3.58 21.43
N GLY A 109 -1.76 4.31 20.50
CA GLY A 109 -2.35 4.52 19.19
C GLY A 109 -2.48 3.27 18.31
N HIS A 110 -1.75 2.20 18.63
CA HIS A 110 -1.96 0.86 18.07
C HIS A 110 -3.33 0.23 18.40
N LYS A 111 -4.10 0.80 19.33
CA LYS A 111 -5.43 0.29 19.73
C LYS A 111 -6.61 1.14 19.31
N SER A 112 -6.45 2.45 19.16
CA SER A 112 -7.54 3.39 18.86
C SER A 112 -6.97 4.77 18.55
N PHE A 113 -6.56 4.99 17.30
CA PHE A 113 -6.01 6.27 16.85
C PHE A 113 -6.49 6.62 15.45
N TRP A 114 -6.66 7.91 15.20
CA TRP A 114 -7.11 8.42 13.92
C TRP A 114 -6.48 9.78 13.60
N VAL A 115 -6.01 9.93 12.37
CA VAL A 115 -5.49 11.15 11.77
C VAL A 115 -6.49 11.63 10.74
N GLU A 116 -7.35 12.57 11.14
CA GLU A 116 -8.37 13.11 10.25
C GLU A 116 -7.77 14.18 9.35
N GLY A 117 -8.07 14.13 8.05
CA GLY A 117 -7.55 15.05 7.02
C GLY A 117 -6.48 14.44 6.11
N ILE A 118 -5.79 13.38 6.52
CA ILE A 118 -4.67 12.81 5.74
C ILE A 118 -5.14 11.97 4.53
N LEU A 119 -6.20 11.17 4.72
CA LEU A 119 -6.73 10.28 3.69
C LEU A 119 -7.64 11.00 2.68
N GLY A 120 -7.82 12.31 2.80
CA GLY A 120 -8.68 13.11 1.95
C GLY A 120 -10.18 12.98 2.29
N PRO A 121 -11.04 13.75 1.61
CA PRO A 121 -12.43 13.93 2.02
C PRO A 121 -13.37 12.85 1.54
N GLY A 122 -12.89 11.77 0.95
CA GLY A 122 -13.77 10.75 0.40
C GLY A 122 -12.96 9.57 -0.07
N PRO A 123 -13.62 8.58 -0.68
CA PRO A 123 -12.92 7.48 -1.29
C PRO A 123 -11.90 8.03 -2.26
N ARG A 124 -10.63 7.71 -2.04
CA ARG A 124 -9.66 7.94 -3.09
C ARG A 124 -9.90 6.87 -4.14
N VAL A 125 -9.79 7.27 -5.41
CA VAL A 125 -9.56 6.29 -6.47
C VAL A 125 -8.15 5.77 -6.25
N GLN A 126 -8.03 4.85 -5.30
CA GLN A 126 -6.98 3.89 -5.34
C GLN A 126 -7.32 3.01 -6.52
N ARG A 127 -6.34 2.70 -7.37
CA ARG A 127 -6.47 1.55 -8.23
C ARG A 127 -5.75 0.46 -7.45
N PRO A 128 -6.41 -0.19 -6.46
CA PRO A 128 -5.80 -1.33 -5.80
C PRO A 128 -5.47 -2.31 -6.92
N THR A 129 -4.20 -2.71 -6.89
CA THR A 129 -3.44 -3.41 -7.91
C THR A 129 -4.32 -4.14 -8.91
N LEU A 130 -4.40 -3.66 -10.16
CA LEU A 130 -4.99 -4.43 -11.24
C LEU A 130 -3.94 -5.47 -11.66
N VAL A 131 -3.83 -6.57 -10.92
CA VAL A 131 -3.03 -7.73 -11.34
C VAL A 131 -3.78 -8.38 -12.49
N VAL A 132 -3.59 -7.88 -13.70
CA VAL A 132 -4.05 -8.61 -14.88
C VAL A 132 -3.01 -9.71 -15.12
N PRO A 133 -3.40 -11.00 -15.12
CA PRO A 133 -2.52 -12.07 -15.51
C PRO A 133 -2.33 -11.99 -17.03
N LEU A 134 -1.45 -11.10 -17.47
CA LEU A 134 -1.11 -10.91 -18.87
C LEU A 134 0.40 -10.84 -18.94
N ASN A 135 1.02 -12.03 -19.03
CA ASN A 135 2.42 -12.26 -19.39
C ASN A 135 3.41 -11.28 -18.71
N ASP A 136 4.20 -11.77 -17.76
CA ASP A 136 5.24 -11.06 -16.96
C ASP A 136 6.12 -10.03 -17.71
N THR A 137 6.10 -10.04 -19.04
CA THR A 137 6.70 -9.08 -19.96
C THR A 137 6.46 -7.59 -19.70
N TRP A 138 5.44 -7.15 -18.94
CA TRP A 138 5.14 -5.71 -18.78
C TRP A 138 4.98 -5.23 -17.33
N THR A 139 5.23 -6.10 -16.35
CA THR A 139 5.18 -5.73 -14.94
C THR A 139 6.59 -5.59 -14.39
N PHE A 140 6.83 -4.50 -13.66
CA PHE A 140 8.14 -4.21 -13.08
C PHE A 140 8.08 -4.44 -11.58
N THR A 141 8.98 -5.27 -11.08
CA THR A 141 9.10 -5.52 -9.64
C THR A 141 10.48 -5.14 -9.14
N TYR A 142 10.56 -4.73 -7.88
CA TYR A 142 11.83 -4.36 -7.26
C TYR A 142 11.82 -4.64 -5.76
N GLY A 143 13.01 -4.82 -5.20
CA GLY A 143 13.23 -5.09 -3.78
C GLY A 143 13.11 -3.82 -2.95
N VAL A 144 12.25 -3.88 -1.93
CA VAL A 144 12.10 -2.84 -0.91
C VAL A 144 12.39 -3.48 0.44
N ALA A 145 13.30 -2.86 1.20
CA ALA A 145 13.46 -3.17 2.61
C ALA A 145 12.46 -2.34 3.41
N LEU A 146 11.72 -3.02 4.29
CA LEU A 146 10.67 -2.46 5.13
C LEU A 146 10.95 -2.71 6.60
N ARG A 147 10.57 -1.77 7.46
CA ARG A 147 10.57 -1.94 8.92
C ARG A 147 9.50 -1.09 9.59
N LEU A 148 9.15 -1.47 10.81
CA LEU A 148 8.31 -0.63 11.67
C LEU A 148 9.15 0.55 12.23
N PRO A 149 8.56 1.75 12.37
CA PRO A 149 9.26 2.90 12.94
C PRO A 149 9.87 2.60 14.31
N GLY A 150 11.12 3.02 14.51
CA GLY A 150 11.84 2.78 15.77
C GLY A 150 12.28 1.33 15.99
N TYR A 151 12.16 0.46 14.99
CA TYR A 151 12.55 -0.95 15.07
C TYR A 151 13.69 -1.28 14.11
N ASP A 152 14.71 -1.99 14.60
CA ASP A 152 15.91 -2.30 13.79
C ASP A 152 15.75 -3.52 12.89
N TRP A 153 14.77 -4.38 13.18
CA TRP A 153 14.43 -5.50 12.31
C TRP A 153 13.78 -4.99 11.03
N TRP A 154 14.23 -5.52 9.91
CA TRP A 154 13.69 -5.21 8.60
C TRP A 154 13.60 -6.47 7.75
N VAL A 155 12.73 -6.42 6.75
CA VAL A 155 12.49 -7.51 5.81
C VAL A 155 12.55 -6.98 4.39
N GLU A 156 13.04 -7.80 3.47
CA GLU A 156 13.00 -7.50 2.04
C GLU A 156 11.72 -8.08 1.43
N MET A 157 10.98 -7.26 0.69
CA MET A 157 9.79 -7.67 -0.04
C MET A 157 9.83 -7.13 -1.47
N LEU A 158 9.24 -7.87 -2.40
CA LEU A 158 9.05 -7.42 -3.77
C LEU A 158 7.76 -6.61 -3.89
N PHE A 159 7.87 -5.48 -4.59
CA PHE A 159 6.75 -4.59 -4.90
C PHE A 159 6.63 -4.39 -6.40
N LEU A 160 5.39 -4.32 -6.88
CA LEU A 160 5.06 -3.83 -8.21
C LEU A 160 5.28 -2.31 -8.25
N TYR A 161 6.01 -1.85 -9.26
CA TYR A 161 6.06 -0.43 -9.60
C TYR A 161 4.74 0.00 -10.25
N ASP A 162 3.85 0.60 -9.46
CA ASP A 162 2.52 1.00 -9.89
C ASP A 162 2.33 2.51 -9.81
N THR A 163 2.51 3.16 -10.96
CA THR A 163 2.30 4.61 -11.10
C THR A 163 0.86 5.05 -10.86
N ALA A 164 -0.12 4.17 -10.85
CA ALA A 164 -1.51 4.51 -10.55
C ALA A 164 -1.86 4.41 -9.07
N ALA A 165 -1.00 3.80 -8.26
CA ALA A 165 -1.26 3.63 -6.84
C ALA A 165 -1.00 4.91 -6.03
N SER A 166 -1.85 5.10 -5.01
CA SER A 166 -1.82 6.28 -4.13
C SER A 166 -1.09 6.01 -2.81
N TYR A 167 -0.96 4.74 -2.42
CA TYR A 167 -0.30 4.32 -1.19
C TYR A 167 0.41 2.99 -1.44
N MET A 168 1.43 2.72 -0.63
CA MET A 168 2.00 1.39 -0.54
C MET A 168 0.96 0.43 0.03
N THR A 169 0.91 -0.81 -0.46
CA THR A 169 0.01 -1.84 0.07
C THR A 169 0.79 -3.01 0.66
N LEU A 170 0.34 -3.46 1.82
CA LEU A 170 0.79 -4.69 2.49
C LEU A 170 -0.41 -5.52 2.88
N TYR A 171 -0.22 -6.82 3.09
CA TYR A 171 -1.24 -7.72 3.58
C TYR A 171 -1.11 -7.91 5.10
N GLU A 172 -2.20 -8.25 5.79
CA GLU A 172 -2.17 -8.60 7.22
C GLU A 172 -1.10 -9.66 7.53
N GLY A 173 -0.97 -10.69 6.68
CA GLY A 173 0.07 -11.71 6.81
C GLY A 173 1.51 -11.21 6.67
N ASP A 174 1.73 -10.04 6.07
CA ASP A 174 3.07 -9.44 5.96
C ASP A 174 3.55 -8.89 7.30
N LEU A 175 2.62 -8.51 8.18
CA LEU A 175 2.91 -8.00 9.51
C LEU A 175 3.60 -9.05 10.39
N ASP A 176 3.26 -10.33 10.22
CA ASP A 176 3.89 -11.44 10.94
C ASP A 176 5.41 -11.48 10.72
N VAL A 177 5.86 -11.13 9.51
CA VAL A 177 7.29 -11.10 9.14
C VAL A 177 7.94 -9.79 9.60
N LEU A 178 7.21 -8.66 9.52
CA LEU A 178 7.69 -7.34 9.93
C LEU A 178 7.89 -7.21 11.44
N ILE A 179 7.13 -7.96 12.24
CA ILE A 179 7.22 -7.94 13.70
C ILE A 179 8.51 -8.60 14.23
N GLY A 180 9.19 -9.40 13.40
CA GLY A 180 10.46 -10.02 13.76
C GLY A 180 10.43 -11.55 13.73
N PRO A 181 11.61 -12.19 13.82
CA PRO A 181 11.72 -13.63 13.86
C PRO A 181 11.12 -14.15 15.18
N ASN A 182 10.20 -15.11 15.08
CA ASN A 182 9.59 -15.86 16.19
C ASN A 182 8.98 -14.99 17.30
N HIS A 183 7.74 -14.53 17.11
CA HIS A 183 6.80 -14.12 18.17
C HIS A 183 7.48 -13.52 19.41
N ILE A 184 8.25 -12.45 19.20
CA ILE A 184 8.90 -11.73 20.29
C ILE A 184 7.79 -11.39 21.30
N ALA A 185 8.02 -11.69 22.57
CA ALA A 185 6.99 -11.62 23.61
C ALA A 185 6.27 -10.25 23.66
N ASN A 186 6.97 -9.19 23.23
CA ASN A 186 6.43 -7.84 23.08
C ASN A 186 6.81 -7.29 21.69
N PRO A 187 6.00 -7.52 20.66
CA PRO A 187 6.25 -6.94 19.34
C PRO A 187 6.13 -5.41 19.41
N PRO A 188 6.86 -4.66 18.57
CA PRO A 188 6.68 -3.21 18.51
C PRO A 188 5.23 -2.88 18.12
N PRO A 189 4.61 -1.87 18.76
CA PRO A 189 3.24 -1.48 18.44
C PRO A 189 3.19 -0.93 17.01
N ILE A 190 2.18 -1.33 16.24
CA ILE A 190 1.98 -0.82 14.88
C ILE A 190 1.31 0.56 14.98
N PRO A 191 1.96 1.64 14.49
CA PRO A 191 1.42 3.00 14.56
C PRO A 191 0.27 3.20 13.55
N ILE A 192 -0.96 3.04 14.01
CA ILE A 192 -2.17 3.20 13.19
C ILE A 192 -2.47 4.68 12.95
N LEU A 193 -2.77 5.04 11.70
CA LEU A 193 -3.27 6.36 11.30
C LEU A 193 -4.80 6.42 11.24
N GLY A 194 -5.49 5.28 11.12
CA GLY A 194 -6.94 5.18 11.06
C GLY A 194 -7.41 4.35 9.88
N ASP A 195 -8.70 4.44 9.57
CA ASP A 195 -9.30 3.73 8.45
C ASP A 195 -9.63 4.66 7.29
N GLY A 196 -9.59 4.11 6.08
CA GLY A 196 -9.97 4.82 4.87
C GLY A 196 -10.72 3.93 3.91
N THR A 197 -11.41 4.56 2.97
CA THR A 197 -12.08 3.88 1.88
C THR A 197 -11.25 3.91 0.61
N ALA A 198 -11.22 2.77 -0.07
CA ALA A 198 -10.60 2.61 -1.38
C ALA A 198 -11.65 2.11 -2.38
N HIS A 199 -11.61 2.63 -3.61
CA HIS A 199 -12.38 2.07 -4.71
C HIS A 199 -11.63 0.91 -5.33
N THR A 200 -12.13 -0.30 -5.15
CA THR A 200 -11.59 -1.49 -5.82
C THR A 200 -12.43 -1.86 -7.05
N ALA A 201 -11.92 -2.77 -7.88
CA ALA A 201 -12.72 -3.35 -8.96
C ALA A 201 -13.97 -4.10 -8.44
N ASN A 202 -13.92 -4.57 -7.19
CA ASN A 202 -15.04 -5.24 -6.50
C ASN A 202 -15.93 -4.26 -5.71
N GLY A 203 -15.78 -2.95 -5.93
CA GLY A 203 -16.50 -1.91 -5.19
C GLY A 203 -15.67 -1.29 -4.07
N LEU A 204 -16.33 -0.60 -3.15
CA LEU A 204 -15.67 0.05 -2.02
C LEU A 204 -15.11 -1.00 -1.05
N SER A 205 -13.91 -0.75 -0.54
CA SER A 205 -13.33 -1.46 0.60
C SER A 205 -12.94 -0.48 1.70
N THR A 206 -12.91 -0.97 2.94
CA THR A 206 -12.41 -0.25 4.12
C THR A 206 -11.14 -0.91 4.59
N ASN A 207 -10.02 -0.18 4.52
CA ASN A 207 -8.70 -0.67 4.88
C ASN A 207 -8.09 0.17 6.01
N SER A 208 -7.24 -0.45 6.81
CA SER A 208 -6.48 0.23 7.87
C SER A 208 -5.23 0.88 7.27
N TYR A 209 -4.85 2.04 7.76
CA TYR A 209 -3.64 2.75 7.34
C TYR A 209 -2.69 2.88 8.52
N PHE A 210 -1.41 2.64 8.30
CA PHE A 210 -0.39 2.67 9.33
C PHE A 210 0.93 3.22 8.78
N GLU A 211 1.83 3.61 9.68
CA GLU A 211 3.15 4.09 9.31
C GLU A 211 4.12 2.93 9.13
N ILE A 212 4.93 3.02 8.08
CA ILE A 212 6.05 2.11 7.83
C ILE A 212 7.27 2.92 7.37
N GLU A 213 8.47 2.40 7.64
CA GLU A 213 9.69 2.91 7.03
C GLU A 213 10.14 2.01 5.89
N ALA A 214 10.47 2.61 4.75
CA ALA A 214 10.92 1.90 3.56
C ALA A 214 12.23 2.45 3.01
N THR A 215 13.03 1.57 2.40
CA THR A 215 14.20 1.93 1.59
C THR A 215 14.30 1.02 0.37
N VAL A 216 14.72 1.59 -0.75
CA VAL A 216 14.88 0.86 -2.02
C VAL A 216 16.24 0.16 -2.01
N LEU A 217 16.28 -1.10 -2.45
CA LEU A 217 17.52 -1.87 -2.60
C LEU A 217 17.94 -1.93 -4.07
N ASP A 218 19.25 -1.96 -4.32
CA ASP A 218 19.79 -2.28 -5.65
C ASP A 218 19.79 -3.80 -5.90
N GLY A 219 20.15 -4.22 -7.12
CA GLY A 219 20.25 -5.64 -7.47
C GLY A 219 21.30 -6.46 -6.70
N LYS A 220 22.06 -5.82 -5.80
CA LYS A 220 23.01 -6.47 -4.88
C LYS A 220 22.54 -6.41 -3.42
N GLY A 221 21.31 -5.97 -3.17
CA GLY A 221 20.73 -5.81 -1.83
C GLY A 221 21.27 -4.60 -1.07
N LYS A 222 21.97 -3.67 -1.73
CA LYS A 222 22.47 -2.45 -1.08
C LYS A 222 21.42 -1.35 -1.15
N ARG A 223 21.21 -0.67 -0.02
CA ARG A 223 20.29 0.49 0.06
C ARG A 223 20.69 1.60 -0.92
N MET A 224 19.72 2.02 -1.73
CA MET A 224 19.80 3.14 -2.66
C MET A 224 19.27 4.43 -2.03
N THR A 225 18.27 4.35 -1.16
CA THR A 225 17.63 5.51 -0.51
C THR A 225 17.81 5.49 0.99
N ARG A 226 17.60 6.63 1.65
CA ARG A 226 17.43 6.66 3.12
C ARG A 226 16.12 5.96 3.51
N TRP A 227 16.05 5.49 4.75
CA TRP A 227 14.77 5.13 5.36
C TRP A 227 13.82 6.33 5.27
N THR A 228 12.64 6.08 4.73
CA THR A 228 11.61 7.11 4.51
C THR A 228 10.31 6.60 5.10
N ARG A 229 9.68 7.42 5.94
CA ARG A 229 8.37 7.16 6.53
C ARG A 229 7.28 7.29 5.47
N LEU A 230 6.39 6.32 5.41
CA LEU A 230 5.31 6.22 4.45
C LEU A 230 4.00 5.84 5.15
N ILE A 231 2.91 6.23 4.51
CA ILE A 231 1.59 5.69 4.84
C ILE A 231 1.40 4.41 4.02
N CYS A 232 1.18 3.30 4.71
CA CYS A 232 0.87 2.01 4.12
C CYS A 232 -0.61 1.68 4.33
N CYS A 233 -1.25 1.19 3.27
CA CYS A 233 -2.58 0.57 3.33
C CYS A 233 -2.41 -0.92 3.68
N LEU A 234 -3.16 -1.39 4.66
CA LEU A 234 -3.21 -2.79 5.06
C LEU A 234 -4.42 -3.47 4.41
N GLU A 235 -4.14 -4.33 3.45
CA GLU A 235 -5.11 -5.23 2.82
C GLU A 235 -5.32 -6.46 3.69
N ARG A 236 -6.54 -7.02 3.65
CA ARG A 236 -6.87 -8.20 4.45
C ARG A 236 -6.25 -9.48 3.90
N GLY A 237 -5.99 -10.42 4.80
CA GLY A 237 -5.53 -11.77 4.46
C GLY A 237 -4.03 -11.87 4.21
N HIS A 238 -3.64 -12.79 3.32
CA HIS A 238 -2.25 -13.08 3.03
C HIS A 238 -1.93 -12.79 1.56
N HIS A 239 -0.69 -12.36 1.32
CA HIS A 239 -0.15 -12.26 -0.02
C HIS A 239 -0.29 -13.62 -0.74
N PRO A 240 -0.87 -13.67 -1.95
CA PRO A 240 -0.97 -14.92 -2.70
C PRO A 240 0.41 -15.51 -2.96
N THR A 241 0.59 -16.82 -2.79
CA THR A 241 1.89 -17.47 -3.00
C THR A 241 2.26 -17.59 -4.48
N ASP A 242 1.27 -17.46 -5.36
CA ASP A 242 1.36 -17.85 -6.77
C ASP A 242 1.68 -16.66 -7.69
N THR A 243 1.71 -15.44 -7.14
CA THR A 243 2.01 -14.20 -7.86
C THR A 243 3.21 -13.51 -7.20
N PRO A 244 4.26 -13.16 -7.96
CA PRO A 244 5.50 -12.65 -7.37
C PRO A 244 5.39 -11.21 -6.82
N ALA A 245 4.35 -10.43 -7.18
CA ALA A 245 4.24 -9.03 -6.72
C ALA A 245 2.82 -8.45 -6.80
N ASP A 246 1.98 -8.74 -5.80
CA ASP A 246 0.65 -8.11 -5.67
C ASP A 246 0.68 -6.86 -4.77
N ARG A 247 1.80 -6.64 -4.06
CA ARG A 247 2.06 -5.43 -3.29
C ARG A 247 2.34 -4.27 -4.23
N SER A 248 1.66 -3.15 -4.01
CA SER A 248 1.86 -1.92 -4.74
C SER A 248 2.79 -1.00 -3.96
N ASP A 249 3.74 -0.36 -4.63
CA ASP A 249 4.66 0.59 -3.99
C ASP A 249 4.05 1.97 -3.73
N GLY A 250 2.91 2.25 -4.36
CA GLY A 250 2.30 3.55 -4.29
C GLY A 250 3.16 4.65 -4.91
N PRO A 251 3.16 5.87 -4.36
CA PRO A 251 3.93 6.96 -4.90
C PRO A 251 5.42 6.92 -4.50
N PHE A 252 5.85 5.91 -3.74
CA PHE A 252 7.13 5.89 -3.05
C PHE A 252 8.32 6.12 -3.97
N LEU A 253 8.44 5.33 -5.04
CA LEU A 253 9.61 5.34 -5.90
C LEU A 253 9.76 6.65 -6.66
N ARG A 254 8.67 7.15 -7.23
CA ARG A 254 8.62 8.42 -8.00
C ARG A 254 8.89 9.66 -7.15
N TRP A 255 8.77 9.55 -5.83
CA TRP A 255 9.10 10.65 -4.91
C TRP A 255 10.58 10.70 -4.55
N LEU A 256 11.30 9.58 -4.67
CA LEU A 256 12.68 9.47 -4.17
C LEU A 256 13.72 9.32 -5.27
N LEU A 257 13.38 8.65 -6.37
CA LEU A 257 14.32 8.31 -7.43
C LEU A 257 13.84 8.89 -8.76
N PHE A 258 14.81 9.16 -9.63
CA PHE A 258 14.54 9.35 -11.05
C PHE A 258 14.26 7.98 -11.66
N THR A 259 13.32 7.95 -12.61
CA THR A 259 12.90 6.72 -13.31
C THR A 259 12.99 6.93 -14.82
N SER A 260 13.52 5.93 -15.54
CA SER A 260 13.55 5.90 -17.00
C SER A 260 13.26 4.48 -17.50
N THR A 261 12.72 4.39 -18.72
CA THR A 261 12.61 3.13 -19.47
C THR A 261 13.42 3.26 -20.76
N THR A 262 13.84 2.12 -21.33
CA THR A 262 14.55 2.08 -22.62
C THR A 262 13.62 1.49 -23.68
N PRO A 263 13.52 2.10 -24.88
CA PRO A 263 12.72 1.57 -25.99
C PRO A 263 13.49 0.49 -26.76
N ASP A 264 14.03 -0.51 -26.06
CA ASP A 264 14.83 -1.62 -26.63
C ASP A 264 14.08 -2.96 -26.64
N ASP A 265 12.77 -2.94 -26.38
CA ASP A 265 11.90 -4.12 -26.19
C ASP A 265 12.34 -5.06 -25.05
N GLU A 266 13.34 -4.70 -24.25
CA GLU A 266 13.74 -5.48 -23.07
C GLU A 266 12.85 -5.22 -21.87
N ASN A 267 12.03 -4.16 -21.94
CA ASN A 267 11.15 -3.72 -20.87
C ASN A 267 11.93 -3.58 -19.55
N ASP A 268 13.06 -2.87 -19.63
CA ASP A 268 13.88 -2.50 -18.47
C ASP A 268 13.38 -1.18 -17.88
N ILE A 269 13.34 -1.12 -16.54
CA ILE A 269 13.17 0.12 -15.80
C ILE A 269 14.45 0.44 -15.03
N ILE A 270 14.93 1.67 -15.20
CA ILE A 270 16.17 2.15 -14.61
C ILE A 270 15.82 3.17 -13.54
N PHE A 271 16.32 2.96 -12.34
CA PHE A 271 16.20 3.88 -11.22
C PHE A 271 17.54 4.52 -10.88
N SER A 272 17.52 5.79 -10.50
CA SER A 272 18.73 6.50 -10.10
C SER A 272 18.46 7.53 -9.01
N THR A 273 19.41 7.68 -8.09
CA THR A 273 19.39 8.73 -7.06
C THR A 273 19.78 10.11 -7.59
N SER A 274 20.26 10.19 -8.83
CA SER A 274 20.59 11.47 -9.47
C SER A 274 20.28 11.49 -10.97
N LYS A 275 19.90 12.67 -11.46
CA LYS A 275 19.67 12.91 -12.89
C LYS A 275 20.91 12.60 -13.74
N THR A 276 22.11 12.93 -13.24
CA THR A 276 23.37 12.71 -13.96
C THR A 276 23.71 11.23 -14.08
N ALA A 277 23.50 10.43 -13.03
CA ALA A 277 23.70 8.99 -13.09
C ALA A 277 22.64 8.28 -13.95
N MET A 278 21.49 8.91 -14.18
CA MET A 278 20.47 8.47 -15.13
C MET A 278 20.81 8.80 -16.59
N ASN A 279 21.94 9.47 -16.87
CA ASN A 279 22.31 9.74 -18.25
C ASN A 279 22.47 8.42 -19.03
N LEU A 280 21.49 8.13 -19.90
CA LEU A 280 21.30 6.86 -20.59
C LEU A 280 22.51 6.46 -21.45
N THR A 281 23.27 7.46 -21.91
CA THR A 281 24.55 7.23 -22.62
C THR A 281 25.61 6.56 -21.75
N ASN A 282 25.52 6.67 -20.42
CA ASN A 282 26.45 6.08 -19.46
C ASN A 282 25.85 4.91 -18.66
N SER A 283 24.53 4.88 -18.46
CA SER A 283 23.86 3.84 -17.64
C SER A 283 23.55 2.56 -18.41
N LEU A 284 23.55 2.59 -19.74
CA LEU A 284 23.45 1.38 -20.55
C LEU A 284 24.81 0.66 -20.61
N PRO A 285 24.84 -0.69 -20.51
CA PRO A 285 26.01 -1.49 -20.89
C PRO A 285 26.56 -1.03 -22.23
N VAL A 286 27.88 -1.05 -22.43
CA VAL A 286 28.51 -0.51 -23.66
C VAL A 286 27.90 -1.11 -24.93
N GLU A 287 27.50 -2.38 -24.87
CA GLU A 287 26.80 -3.11 -25.94
C GLU A 287 25.37 -2.63 -26.24
N LYS A 288 24.72 -1.94 -25.30
CA LYS A 288 23.38 -1.32 -25.44
C LYS A 288 23.44 0.16 -25.80
N ARG A 289 24.62 0.77 -25.85
CA ARG A 289 24.80 2.18 -26.26
C ARG A 289 24.70 2.29 -27.79
N GLY A 290 23.48 2.15 -28.31
CA GLY A 290 23.19 2.40 -29.71
C GLY A 290 23.40 3.88 -30.06
N SER A 291 23.92 4.15 -31.26
CA SER A 291 23.92 5.51 -31.83
C SER A 291 22.48 6.05 -31.82
N PRO A 292 22.23 7.27 -31.34
CA PRO A 292 20.89 7.85 -31.38
C PRO A 292 20.50 8.03 -32.85
N TYR A 293 19.69 7.11 -33.38
CA TYR A 293 19.07 7.22 -34.70
C TYR A 293 20.04 7.49 -35.86
N ASP A 294 20.89 6.52 -36.22
CA ASP A 294 21.39 6.41 -37.59
C ASP A 294 20.67 5.25 -38.29
N GLY A 295 19.51 5.54 -38.88
CA GLY A 295 18.82 4.59 -39.76
C GLY A 295 17.36 4.32 -39.42
N ALA A 296 16.53 5.37 -39.35
CA ALA A 296 15.11 5.20 -39.66
C ALA A 296 15.00 4.90 -41.17
N VAL A 297 15.15 3.63 -41.55
CA VAL A 297 14.64 3.14 -42.82
C VAL A 297 13.16 2.83 -42.59
N PRO A 298 12.21 3.53 -43.25
CA PRO A 298 10.80 3.20 -43.12
C PRO A 298 10.52 1.95 -43.94
N GLY A 299 10.29 0.83 -43.28
CA GLY A 299 9.72 -0.35 -43.93
C GLY A 299 10.19 -1.67 -43.36
N PHE A 300 9.23 -2.59 -43.26
CA PHE A 300 9.33 -3.98 -42.80
C PHE A 300 9.10 -4.19 -41.30
N TYR A 301 7.84 -4.47 -40.96
CA TYR A 301 7.51 -5.41 -39.89
C TYR A 301 7.99 -6.82 -40.30
N PRO A 302 8.82 -7.51 -39.51
CA PRO A 302 8.99 -8.94 -39.62
C PRO A 302 8.22 -9.66 -38.50
N THR A 303 7.51 -10.69 -38.93
CA THR A 303 6.79 -11.67 -38.14
C THR A 303 7.68 -12.42 -37.13
N ALA A 304 7.05 -12.84 -36.04
CA ALA A 304 7.61 -13.60 -34.93
C ALA A 304 8.46 -14.82 -35.36
N ARG A 305 9.63 -14.99 -34.72
CA ARG A 305 10.30 -16.29 -34.62
C ARG A 305 10.45 -16.67 -33.15
N LYS A 306 9.76 -17.76 -32.77
CA LYS A 306 9.98 -18.51 -31.53
C LYS A 306 11.43 -19.01 -31.47
N ARG A 307 12.07 -18.90 -30.31
CA ARG A 307 13.17 -19.80 -29.93
C ARG A 307 12.74 -20.70 -28.77
N PRO A 308 13.32 -21.91 -28.65
CA PRO A 308 12.89 -22.91 -27.68
C PRO A 308 13.38 -22.55 -26.27
N LEU A 309 12.58 -22.87 -25.26
CA LEU A 309 12.98 -22.91 -23.87
C LEU A 309 13.97 -24.07 -23.68
N GLU A 310 15.24 -23.76 -23.43
CA GLU A 310 16.15 -24.71 -22.80
C GLU A 310 16.22 -24.45 -21.29
N THR A 311 15.90 -25.53 -20.58
CA THR A 311 15.88 -25.74 -19.15
C THR A 311 17.20 -25.37 -18.47
N ILE A 312 17.15 -24.48 -17.47
CA ILE A 312 18.19 -24.39 -16.43
C ILE A 312 17.56 -24.77 -15.09
N HIS A 313 17.77 -26.04 -14.70
CA HIS A 313 17.63 -26.49 -13.33
C HIS A 313 18.92 -26.25 -12.54
N ARG A 314 18.74 -25.90 -11.26
CA ARG A 314 19.68 -25.90 -10.11
C ARG A 314 20.47 -24.61 -9.82
N ARG A 315 20.04 -23.91 -8.76
CA ARG A 315 20.63 -24.04 -7.41
C ARG A 315 19.76 -23.31 -6.38
N ILE A 316 18.90 -24.05 -5.69
CA ILE A 316 18.53 -23.71 -4.31
C ILE A 316 18.72 -24.99 -3.50
N GLY A 317 19.71 -24.98 -2.61
CA GLY A 317 19.91 -26.02 -1.62
C GLY A 317 18.88 -25.85 -0.52
N LEU A 318 17.74 -26.52 -0.66
CA LEU A 318 16.86 -26.82 0.48
C LEU A 318 17.10 -28.27 0.85
N SER A 319 17.64 -28.47 2.06
CA SER A 319 17.70 -29.80 2.69
C SER A 319 16.28 -30.22 3.08
N PRO A 320 15.81 -31.42 2.71
CA PRO A 320 14.52 -31.91 3.17
C PRO A 320 14.66 -32.51 4.58
N LEU A 321 14.14 -31.80 5.59
CA LEU A 321 13.80 -32.40 6.88
C LEU A 321 12.50 -33.19 6.72
N PHE A 322 12.60 -34.39 6.14
CA PHE A 322 11.59 -35.43 6.35
C PHE A 322 12.15 -36.45 7.34
N GLY A 323 11.82 -36.25 8.61
CA GLY A 323 12.01 -37.23 9.67
C GLY A 323 11.11 -38.44 9.41
N ARG A 324 11.74 -39.61 9.24
CA ARG A 324 11.05 -40.91 9.31
C ARG A 324 10.34 -41.03 10.66
N GLY A 325 9.06 -41.38 10.63
CA GLY A 325 8.33 -41.79 11.81
C GLY A 325 9.01 -42.98 12.48
N GLN A 326 9.60 -42.75 13.65
CA GLN A 326 9.87 -43.82 14.61
C GLN A 326 8.55 -44.17 15.29
N GLN A 327 8.15 -45.44 15.15
CA GLN A 327 7.11 -46.04 15.97
C GLN A 327 7.59 -46.07 17.42
N ASN A 328 6.89 -45.35 18.31
CA ASN A 328 7.08 -45.48 19.75
C ASN A 328 6.61 -46.88 20.20
N PRO A 329 7.41 -47.62 20.99
CA PRO A 329 6.93 -48.84 21.63
C PRO A 329 5.89 -48.51 22.72
N PRO A 330 4.97 -49.43 23.03
CA PRO A 330 3.91 -49.18 24.01
C PRO A 330 4.48 -49.03 25.44
N PRO A 331 3.78 -48.28 26.31
CA PRO A 331 4.25 -48.03 27.67
C PRO A 331 4.25 -49.32 28.50
N ARG A 332 5.39 -49.63 29.13
CA ARG A 332 5.51 -50.67 30.15
C ARG A 332 4.73 -50.24 31.40
N GLY A 333 3.74 -51.04 31.79
CA GLY A 333 2.99 -50.86 33.02
C GLY A 333 3.90 -50.90 34.25
N ARG A 334 3.76 -49.90 35.12
CA ARG A 334 4.29 -49.94 36.49
C ARG A 334 3.44 -50.91 37.31
N ARG A 335 4.09 -51.92 37.89
CA ARG A 335 3.53 -52.70 39.01
C ARG A 335 3.44 -51.81 40.24
N VAL A 336 2.28 -51.84 40.90
CA VAL A 336 2.09 -51.36 42.26
C VAL A 336 2.62 -52.45 43.20
N PRO A 337 3.45 -52.13 44.22
CA PRO A 337 3.83 -53.10 45.23
C PRO A 337 2.74 -53.21 46.30
N GLU A 338 2.39 -54.45 46.65
CA GLU A 338 2.06 -54.84 48.03
C GLU A 338 3.34 -55.17 48.78
#